data_AF-A0A7Y3H7J5-F1
#
_entry.id   AF-A0A7Y3H7J5-F1
#
_cell.length_a   1.000
_cell.length_b   1.000
_cell.length_c   1.000
_cell.angle_alpha   90.00
_cell.angle_beta   90.00
_cell.angle_gamma   90.00
#
_symmetry.space_group_name_H-M   'P 1'
#
loop_
_entity.id
_entity.type
_entity.pdbx_description
1 polymer ?
#
loop_
_entity_poly.entity_id
_entity_poly.type
_entity_poly.pdbx_seq_one_letter_code
_entity_poly.pdbx_strand_id
1 'polypeptide(L)'
;MTSSPAEREIMPYDVVVVGAGPSGLACALRLKQLDPERMVAVIEKSAEIGAHILSGAVIEPQPLDELLPGWREQPPPVCVPVEKDQLFFMTRAKRIRVPTPPQQNNHGNFIVSLGAMCQWLADKAEAAGVDIFPGYSASDLAWNADGSVAGVIIGDMGINRDGEPKDSYVQGIEIHAPVTVMAEGCRGHLSKQLIRKFALDADSDPQTYGIGIKELWQLAPGKGQAGLVQHSIGWPLDPDIYGGSFIYHLDKDRVAIGFVLGLDYADPEFSPFEAFQQFKHHPSVRPLLEGGEIISSGARAVVEGGIQSLPRVEMPGAILIGDGAGLLNVPKIKGTHQALRSGMEAAEHLVAKGSAEGFDKRLRDSAVAHELHKVRNIRPGFHKGMWRGLLTAAIETVTAGKLPRTLKNHADHEQMQQATEYDAPDRAWQERDLPPRDRLASVYFAATAHDEDQPVHLQILDPDVCTTRCVAEYNNPCTQFCPASVYEMVEDENGLRLQINAANCVHCKTCDIKDPYQVINWVTPEGGSGPNYQNL
;
A
#
# COMPACT_ATOMS: atom_id res chain seq x y z
N MET A 1 9.14 15.20 -42.79
CA MET A 1 8.67 16.34 -41.99
C MET A 1 8.38 15.79 -40.60
N THR A 2 9.36 15.88 -39.70
CA THR A 2 9.21 15.49 -38.30
C THR A 2 8.28 16.51 -37.66
N SER A 3 7.01 16.16 -37.46
CA SER A 3 6.11 16.98 -36.66
C SER A 3 6.75 17.16 -35.30
N SER A 4 6.93 18.42 -34.88
CA SER A 4 7.10 18.71 -33.45
C SER A 4 6.05 17.92 -32.69
N PRO A 5 6.37 17.26 -31.56
CA PRO A 5 5.31 16.74 -30.70
C PRO A 5 4.34 17.89 -30.43
N ALA A 6 3.04 17.66 -30.64
CA ALA A 6 2.02 18.65 -30.40
C ALA A 6 2.09 19.07 -28.92
N GLU A 7 2.01 20.38 -28.65
CA GLU A 7 1.90 20.89 -27.29
C GLU A 7 0.71 20.23 -26.59
N ARG A 8 0.95 19.64 -25.41
CA ARG A 8 -0.11 19.05 -24.59
C ARG A 8 -1.06 20.15 -24.12
N GLU A 9 -2.34 19.84 -24.04
CA GLU A 9 -3.32 20.74 -23.43
C GLU A 9 -3.00 20.91 -21.93
N ILE A 10 -3.07 22.15 -21.44
CA ILE A 10 -2.80 22.49 -20.03
C ILE A 10 -4.12 22.83 -19.36
N MET A 11 -4.41 22.15 -18.25
CA MET A 11 -5.55 22.38 -17.39
C MET A 11 -5.08 22.98 -16.05
N PRO A 12 -5.38 24.26 -15.76
CA PRO A 12 -4.91 24.91 -14.54
C PRO A 12 -5.83 24.65 -13.33
N TYR A 13 -5.22 24.40 -12.17
CA TYR A 13 -5.86 24.27 -10.87
C TYR A 13 -5.06 25.04 -9.81
N ASP A 14 -5.66 25.32 -8.65
CA ASP A 14 -4.92 25.88 -7.51
C ASP A 14 -4.16 24.79 -6.75
N VAL A 15 -4.72 23.59 -6.69
CA VAL A 15 -4.10 22.40 -6.10
C VAL A 15 -4.46 21.16 -6.92
N VAL A 16 -3.46 20.35 -7.25
CA VAL A 16 -3.68 19.00 -7.80
C VAL A 16 -3.24 17.96 -6.77
N VAL A 17 -4.11 16.99 -6.50
CA VAL A 17 -3.88 15.88 -5.57
C VAL A 17 -3.73 14.59 -6.37
N VAL A 18 -2.60 13.91 -6.21
CA VAL A 18 -2.30 12.68 -6.95
C VAL A 18 -2.63 11.46 -6.07
N GLY A 19 -3.76 10.83 -6.33
CA GLY A 19 -4.27 9.64 -5.64
C GLY A 19 -5.52 9.91 -4.81
N ALA A 20 -6.61 9.18 -5.09
CA ALA A 20 -7.88 9.25 -4.37
C ALA A 20 -7.97 8.22 -3.22
N GLY A 21 -6.86 8.02 -2.51
CA GLY A 21 -6.86 7.31 -1.23
C GLY A 21 -7.37 8.19 -0.08
N PRO A 22 -7.40 7.66 1.17
CA PRO A 22 -7.90 8.40 2.33
C PRO A 22 -7.22 9.75 2.55
N SER A 23 -5.90 9.83 2.36
CA SER A 23 -5.15 11.09 2.53
C SER A 23 -5.48 12.12 1.46
N GLY A 24 -5.58 11.71 0.19
CA GLY A 24 -5.88 12.60 -0.92
C GLY A 24 -7.31 13.15 -0.85
N LEU A 25 -8.28 12.27 -0.62
CA LEU A 25 -9.69 12.65 -0.47
C LEU A 25 -9.92 13.55 0.75
N ALA A 26 -9.26 13.27 1.88
CA ALA A 26 -9.34 14.13 3.06
C ALA A 26 -8.72 15.51 2.81
N CYS A 27 -7.59 15.57 2.09
CA CYS A 27 -6.97 16.84 1.71
C CYS A 27 -7.91 17.66 0.82
N ALA A 28 -8.41 17.08 -0.26
CA ALA A 28 -9.28 17.76 -1.21
C ALA A 28 -10.59 18.25 -0.57
N LEU A 29 -11.25 17.39 0.21
CA LEU A 29 -12.46 17.76 0.94
C LEU A 29 -12.20 18.89 1.95
N ARG A 30 -11.14 18.78 2.76
CA ARG A 30 -10.81 19.81 3.76
C ARG A 30 -10.41 21.13 3.10
N LEU A 31 -9.73 21.11 1.96
CA LEU A 31 -9.45 22.32 1.17
C LEU A 31 -10.75 23.04 0.81
N LYS A 32 -11.73 22.33 0.25
CA LYS A 32 -13.04 22.91 -0.10
C LYS A 32 -13.86 23.38 1.09
N GLN A 33 -13.77 22.68 2.23
CA GLN A 33 -14.42 23.12 3.48
C GLN A 33 -13.86 24.46 3.99
N LEU A 34 -12.56 24.72 3.78
CA LEU A 34 -11.87 25.92 4.26
C LEU A 34 -11.88 27.05 3.24
N ASP A 35 -11.86 26.72 1.95
CA ASP A 35 -11.79 27.66 0.82
C ASP A 35 -12.61 27.11 -0.36
N PRO A 36 -13.94 27.35 -0.38
CA PRO A 36 -14.86 26.74 -1.36
C PRO A 36 -14.56 27.08 -2.83
N GLU A 37 -14.00 28.27 -3.08
CA GLU A 37 -13.70 28.77 -4.43
C GLU A 37 -12.41 28.18 -5.01
N ARG A 38 -11.56 27.57 -4.17
CA ARG A 38 -10.28 26.99 -4.60
C ARG A 38 -10.51 25.87 -5.61
N MET A 39 -9.85 25.91 -6.75
CA MET A 39 -9.92 24.87 -7.76
C MET A 39 -9.03 23.69 -7.33
N VAL A 40 -9.65 22.53 -7.07
CA VAL A 40 -8.94 21.34 -6.60
C VAL A 40 -9.25 20.16 -7.52
N ALA A 41 -8.21 19.57 -8.11
CA ALA A 41 -8.30 18.34 -8.88
C ALA A 41 -7.75 17.15 -8.08
N VAL A 42 -8.42 15.99 -8.14
CA VAL A 42 -7.91 14.71 -7.64
C VAL A 42 -7.75 13.77 -8.82
N ILE A 43 -6.52 13.31 -9.07
CA ILE A 43 -6.17 12.39 -10.16
C ILE A 43 -6.04 10.98 -9.60
N GLU A 44 -6.81 10.02 -10.11
CA GLU A 44 -6.78 8.63 -9.66
C GLU A 44 -6.66 7.66 -10.83
N LYS A 45 -5.70 6.74 -10.71
CA LYS A 45 -5.42 5.73 -11.73
C LYS A 45 -6.47 4.64 -11.85
N SER A 46 -7.22 4.32 -10.79
CA SER A 46 -8.26 3.29 -10.84
C SER A 46 -9.45 3.71 -11.70
N ALA A 47 -10.03 2.78 -12.46
CA ALA A 47 -11.20 3.05 -13.31
C ALA A 47 -12.37 3.65 -12.53
N GLU A 48 -12.52 3.26 -11.26
CA GLU A 48 -13.45 3.84 -10.32
C GLU A 48 -12.73 4.08 -8.98
N ILE A 49 -13.17 5.09 -8.22
CA ILE A 49 -12.60 5.35 -6.89
C ILE A 49 -12.76 4.10 -6.02
N GLY A 50 -11.75 3.78 -5.22
CA GLY A 50 -11.76 2.61 -4.33
C GLY A 50 -11.29 1.30 -4.97
N ALA A 51 -11.28 1.17 -6.30
CA ALA A 51 -10.97 -0.10 -6.97
C ALA A 51 -9.49 -0.53 -6.82
N HIS A 52 -8.58 0.40 -6.53
CA HIS A 52 -7.18 0.14 -6.19
C HIS A 52 -6.87 0.17 -4.68
N ILE A 53 -7.89 0.38 -3.83
CA ILE A 53 -7.73 0.46 -2.38
C ILE A 53 -7.79 -0.93 -1.77
N LEU A 54 -6.82 -1.24 -0.92
CA LEU A 54 -6.77 -2.51 -0.20
C LEU A 54 -6.26 -2.27 1.22
N SER A 55 -7.04 -2.72 2.21
CA SER A 55 -6.65 -2.70 3.61
C SER A 55 -7.46 -3.71 4.43
N GLY A 56 -6.89 -4.27 5.50
CA GLY A 56 -7.71 -4.96 6.50
C GLY A 56 -8.74 -4.02 7.15
N ALA A 57 -8.36 -2.77 7.38
CA ALA A 57 -9.20 -1.63 7.77
C ALA A 57 -10.04 -1.78 9.06
N VAL A 58 -9.34 -1.87 10.20
CA VAL A 58 -9.89 -1.39 11.48
C VAL A 58 -9.44 0.05 11.67
N ILE A 59 -10.37 1.00 11.64
CA ILE A 59 -10.07 2.45 11.65
C ILE A 59 -10.33 3.09 13.00
N GLU A 60 -9.46 4.03 13.39
CA GLU A 60 -9.73 4.97 14.49
C GLU A 60 -10.58 6.12 13.95
N PRO A 61 -11.77 6.39 14.52
CA PRO A 61 -12.74 7.28 13.89
C PRO A 61 -12.46 8.77 14.11
N GLN A 62 -11.58 9.13 15.04
CA GLN A 62 -11.36 10.53 15.42
C GLN A 62 -11.10 11.47 14.22
N PRO A 63 -10.25 11.13 13.23
CA PRO A 63 -10.06 12.03 12.09
C PRO A 63 -11.30 12.18 11.21
N LEU A 64 -12.16 11.15 11.14
CA LEU A 64 -13.46 11.28 10.48
C LEU A 64 -14.43 12.14 11.30
N ASP A 65 -14.37 12.07 12.64
CA ASP A 65 -15.15 12.93 13.52
C ASP A 65 -14.79 14.41 13.33
N GLU A 66 -13.52 14.69 13.08
CA GLU A 66 -13.00 16.03 12.80
C GLU A 66 -13.28 16.48 11.35
N LEU A 67 -13.16 15.59 10.36
CA LEU A 67 -13.36 15.90 8.93
C LEU A 67 -14.84 16.03 8.56
N LEU A 68 -15.68 15.14 9.08
CA LEU A 68 -17.10 15.03 8.78
C LEU A 68 -17.89 14.80 10.09
N PRO A 69 -18.11 15.86 10.89
CA PRO A 69 -18.93 15.76 12.08
C PRO A 69 -20.31 15.17 11.75
N GLY A 70 -20.72 14.13 12.48
CA GLY A 70 -22.00 13.44 12.25
C GLY A 70 -21.98 12.33 11.19
N TRP A 71 -20.81 11.96 10.63
CA TRP A 71 -20.71 10.90 9.61
C TRP A 71 -21.39 9.57 9.97
N ARG A 72 -21.53 9.27 11.27
CA ARG A 72 -22.20 8.05 11.77
C ARG A 72 -23.70 8.01 11.46
N GLU A 73 -24.33 9.14 11.12
CA GLU A 73 -25.73 9.18 10.66
C GLU A 73 -25.88 8.61 9.24
N GLN A 74 -24.81 8.72 8.42
CA GLN A 74 -24.74 8.21 7.06
C GLN A 74 -23.36 7.55 6.85
N PRO A 75 -23.09 6.43 7.54
CA PRO A 75 -21.77 5.81 7.53
C PRO A 75 -21.45 5.22 6.16
N PRO A 76 -20.17 4.94 5.87
CA PRO A 76 -19.80 4.24 4.64
C PRO A 76 -20.45 2.84 4.59
N PRO A 77 -20.67 2.26 3.39
CA PRO A 77 -21.53 1.08 3.19
C PRO A 77 -21.18 -0.17 4.00
N VAL A 78 -19.91 -0.36 4.36
CA VAL A 78 -19.46 -1.42 5.26
C VAL A 78 -18.76 -0.74 6.43
N CYS A 79 -19.43 -0.69 7.58
CA CYS A 79 -18.96 -0.03 8.79
C CYS A 79 -19.51 -0.73 10.02
N VAL A 80 -18.72 -1.60 10.63
CA VAL A 80 -19.12 -2.46 11.75
C VAL A 80 -18.35 -2.04 13.00
N PRO A 81 -19.01 -1.63 14.10
CA PRO A 81 -18.33 -1.36 15.36
C PRO A 81 -17.53 -2.58 15.83
N VAL A 82 -16.33 -2.36 16.37
CA VAL A 82 -15.56 -3.44 16.98
C VAL A 82 -16.14 -3.77 18.35
N GLU A 83 -16.52 -5.03 18.54
CA GLU A 83 -17.10 -5.55 19.78
C GLU A 83 -16.06 -6.30 20.62
N LYS A 84 -15.09 -6.95 19.96
CA LYS A 84 -14.15 -7.83 20.66
C LYS A 84 -12.82 -7.96 19.93
N ASP A 85 -11.73 -7.80 20.68
CA ASP A 85 -10.37 -7.98 20.18
C ASP A 85 -9.76 -9.31 20.58
N GLN A 86 -9.05 -9.90 19.62
CA GLN A 86 -8.38 -11.15 19.82
C GLN A 86 -6.96 -11.31 19.25
N LEU A 87 -5.93 -11.27 20.10
CA LEU A 87 -4.59 -11.74 19.75
C LEU A 87 -4.30 -13.23 20.08
N PHE A 88 -3.60 -13.91 19.17
CA PHE A 88 -3.14 -15.28 19.34
C PHE A 88 -1.66 -15.46 18.97
N PHE A 89 -0.99 -16.39 19.66
CA PHE A 89 0.27 -16.99 19.22
C PHE A 89 -0.02 -18.34 18.58
N MET A 90 0.50 -18.57 17.37
CA MET A 90 0.22 -19.78 16.59
C MET A 90 1.48 -20.65 16.45
N THR A 91 1.26 -21.94 16.63
CA THR A 91 2.17 -23.01 16.20
C THR A 91 1.44 -23.79 15.10
N ARG A 92 2.12 -24.68 14.38
CA ARG A 92 1.49 -25.47 13.31
C ARG A 92 0.17 -26.16 13.70
N ALA A 93 0.05 -26.62 14.94
CA ALA A 93 -1.10 -27.40 15.40
C ALA A 93 -1.98 -26.71 16.46
N LYS A 94 -1.52 -25.60 17.04
CA LYS A 94 -2.18 -24.98 18.21
C LYS A 94 -2.29 -23.48 18.05
N ARG A 95 -3.43 -22.95 18.49
CA ARG A 95 -3.70 -21.53 18.66
C ARG A 95 -3.77 -21.19 20.15
N ILE A 96 -2.83 -20.37 20.63
CA ILE A 96 -2.72 -20.00 22.05
C ILE A 96 -3.18 -18.55 22.21
N ARG A 97 -4.14 -18.33 23.13
CA ARG A 97 -4.63 -17.00 23.46
C ARG A 97 -3.57 -16.23 24.24
N VAL A 98 -3.25 -15.01 23.81
CA VAL A 98 -2.35 -14.10 24.54
C VAL A 98 -3.06 -12.77 24.87
N PRO A 99 -2.58 -12.01 25.88
CA PRO A 99 -3.12 -10.69 26.16
C PRO A 99 -2.99 -9.75 24.95
N THR A 100 -4.07 -9.05 24.60
CA THR A 100 -4.04 -8.04 23.55
C THR A 100 -3.26 -6.80 24.05
N PRO A 101 -2.22 -6.35 23.35
CA PRO A 101 -1.47 -5.16 23.74
C PRO A 101 -2.31 -3.88 23.56
N PRO A 102 -2.02 -2.79 24.29
CA PRO A 102 -2.78 -1.54 24.18
C PRO A 102 -2.89 -0.97 22.76
N GLN A 103 -1.87 -1.18 21.92
CA GLN A 103 -1.85 -0.74 20.52
C GLN A 103 -2.89 -1.47 19.67
N GLN A 104 -3.30 -2.68 20.06
CA GLN A 104 -4.32 -3.47 19.37
C GLN A 104 -5.66 -3.46 20.13
N ASN A 105 -5.84 -2.54 21.08
CA ASN A 105 -7.15 -2.29 21.66
C ASN A 105 -7.98 -1.48 20.67
N ASN A 106 -9.10 -2.05 20.22
CA ASN A 106 -9.96 -1.46 19.22
C ASN A 106 -11.32 -1.02 19.76
N HIS A 107 -11.46 -0.87 21.08
CA HIS A 107 -12.65 -0.26 21.65
C HIS A 107 -12.90 1.13 21.03
N GLY A 108 -14.12 1.34 20.52
CA GLY A 108 -14.52 2.58 19.83
C GLY A 108 -14.11 2.67 18.36
N ASN A 109 -13.44 1.66 17.81
CA ASN A 109 -13.06 1.61 16.40
C ASN A 109 -14.10 0.88 15.55
N PHE A 110 -13.92 0.95 14.24
CA PHE A 110 -14.81 0.36 13.25
C PHE A 110 -14.03 -0.51 12.27
N ILE A 111 -14.59 -1.66 11.92
CA ILE A 111 -14.17 -2.47 10.77
C ILE A 111 -14.87 -1.89 9.55
N VAL A 112 -14.11 -1.49 8.52
CA VAL A 112 -14.68 -0.91 7.29
C VAL A 112 -14.18 -1.62 6.03
N SER A 113 -14.91 -1.46 4.93
CA SER A 113 -14.33 -1.59 3.59
C SER A 113 -13.65 -0.26 3.26
N LEU A 114 -12.33 -0.25 3.09
CA LEU A 114 -11.62 1.01 2.85
C LEU A 114 -11.88 1.51 1.43
N GLY A 115 -12.02 0.62 0.44
CA GLY A 115 -12.45 0.97 -0.90
C GLY A 115 -13.82 1.66 -0.90
N ALA A 116 -14.81 1.08 -0.21
CA ALA A 116 -16.14 1.69 -0.10
C ALA A 116 -16.14 3.00 0.70
N MET A 117 -15.27 3.11 1.71
CA MET A 117 -15.09 4.36 2.45
C MET A 117 -14.49 5.46 1.55
N CYS A 118 -13.55 5.13 0.66
CA CYS A 118 -12.98 6.10 -0.27
C CYS A 118 -14.01 6.55 -1.32
N GLN A 119 -14.84 5.63 -1.84
CA GLN A 119 -15.98 6.00 -2.70
C GLN A 119 -16.93 6.96 -1.96
N TRP A 120 -17.33 6.61 -0.74
CA TRP A 120 -18.20 7.46 0.07
C TRP A 120 -17.57 8.83 0.40
N LEU A 121 -16.26 8.91 0.62
CA LEU A 121 -15.53 10.18 0.81
C LEU A 121 -15.46 10.99 -0.48
N ALA A 122 -15.30 10.34 -1.64
CA ALA A 122 -15.30 10.98 -2.94
C ALA A 122 -16.64 11.66 -3.22
N ASP A 123 -17.78 10.99 -2.97
CA ASP A 123 -19.10 11.62 -3.11
C ASP A 123 -19.23 12.91 -2.29
N LYS A 124 -18.61 12.96 -1.10
CA LYS A 124 -18.63 14.14 -0.23
C LYS A 124 -17.68 15.23 -0.75
N ALA A 125 -16.54 14.86 -1.31
CA ALA A 125 -15.60 15.78 -1.93
C ALA A 125 -16.18 16.39 -3.22
N GLU A 126 -16.78 15.59 -4.09
CA GLU A 126 -17.46 16.07 -5.31
C GLU A 126 -18.65 16.99 -4.96
N ALA A 127 -19.44 16.63 -3.94
CA ALA A 127 -20.51 17.49 -3.44
C ALA A 127 -19.99 18.83 -2.87
N ALA A 128 -18.73 18.89 -2.44
CA ALA A 128 -18.05 20.10 -2.02
C ALA A 128 -17.36 20.86 -3.20
N GLY A 129 -17.49 20.37 -4.43
CA GLY A 129 -16.98 21.00 -5.65
C GLY A 129 -15.54 20.61 -6.02
N VAL A 130 -15.02 19.49 -5.49
CA VAL A 130 -13.75 18.90 -5.95
C VAL A 130 -13.96 18.23 -7.29
N ASP A 131 -13.07 18.46 -8.25
CA ASP A 131 -13.04 17.71 -9.50
C ASP A 131 -12.26 16.41 -9.30
N ILE A 132 -12.91 15.25 -9.41
CA ILE A 132 -12.29 13.95 -9.23
C ILE A 132 -12.25 13.22 -10.57
N PHE A 133 -11.05 12.78 -10.97
CA PHE A 133 -10.77 12.15 -12.25
C PHE A 133 -10.26 10.71 -12.03
N PRO A 134 -11.18 9.73 -11.82
CA PRO A 134 -10.81 8.32 -11.87
C PRO A 134 -10.51 7.90 -13.32
N GLY A 135 -9.71 6.85 -13.49
CA GLY A 135 -9.28 6.34 -14.78
C GLY A 135 -8.13 7.12 -15.40
N TYR A 136 -7.53 8.08 -14.70
CA TYR A 136 -6.43 8.90 -15.20
C TYR A 136 -5.19 8.70 -14.33
N SER A 137 -4.14 8.11 -14.89
CA SER A 137 -2.86 7.96 -14.22
C SER A 137 -2.04 9.24 -14.41
N ALA A 138 -1.63 9.89 -13.32
CA ALA A 138 -0.51 10.83 -13.36
C ALA A 138 0.77 10.03 -13.65
N SER A 139 1.27 10.06 -14.87
CA SER A 139 2.39 9.22 -15.34
C SER A 139 3.74 9.89 -15.23
N ASP A 140 3.78 11.23 -15.21
CA ASP A 140 5.00 12.02 -15.07
C ASP A 140 4.74 13.34 -14.32
N LEU A 141 5.81 14.03 -13.96
CA LEU A 141 5.79 15.33 -13.29
C LEU A 141 5.91 16.46 -14.32
N ALA A 142 5.08 17.49 -14.19
CA ALA A 142 5.30 18.75 -14.90
C ALA A 142 6.30 19.61 -14.11
N TRP A 143 7.18 20.33 -14.82
CA TRP A 143 8.27 21.10 -14.22
C TRP A 143 8.25 22.56 -14.65
N ASN A 144 8.45 23.45 -13.70
CA ASN A 144 8.75 24.85 -13.99
C ASN A 144 10.20 24.99 -14.47
N ALA A 145 10.50 26.10 -15.15
CA ALA A 145 11.85 26.39 -15.66
C ALA A 145 12.91 26.50 -14.54
N ASP A 146 12.50 26.80 -13.30
CA ASP A 146 13.38 26.86 -12.13
C ASP A 146 13.64 25.49 -11.48
N GLY A 147 13.02 24.43 -12.00
CA GLY A 147 13.13 23.06 -11.49
C GLY A 147 12.17 22.71 -10.36
N SER A 148 11.26 23.60 -9.97
CA SER A 148 10.14 23.30 -9.07
C SER A 148 9.04 22.49 -9.79
N VAL A 149 8.26 21.73 -9.01
CA VAL A 149 7.13 20.97 -9.53
C VAL A 149 6.03 21.94 -9.98
N ALA A 150 5.53 21.79 -11.20
CA ALA A 150 4.45 22.60 -11.76
C ALA A 150 3.10 21.89 -11.76
N GLY A 151 3.08 20.59 -11.45
CA GLY A 151 1.91 19.75 -11.68
C GLY A 151 2.26 18.32 -12.04
N VAL A 152 1.33 17.67 -12.76
CA VAL A 152 1.50 16.31 -13.28
C VAL A 152 1.08 16.21 -14.74
N ILE A 153 1.62 15.22 -15.43
CA ILE A 153 1.24 14.85 -16.79
C ILE A 153 0.39 13.58 -16.70
N ILE A 154 -0.78 13.60 -17.31
CA ILE A 154 -1.63 12.43 -17.47
C ILE A 154 -1.04 11.54 -18.56
N GLY A 155 -1.01 10.22 -18.31
CA GLY A 155 -0.48 9.26 -19.27
C GLY A 155 -1.24 9.25 -20.59
N ASP A 156 -0.50 9.07 -21.68
CA ASP A 156 -1.08 8.85 -23.00
C ASP A 156 -1.85 7.52 -23.01
N MET A 157 -2.95 7.48 -23.76
CA MET A 157 -3.79 6.28 -23.93
C MET A 157 -3.67 5.77 -25.36
N GLY A 158 -3.85 4.46 -25.55
CA GLY A 158 -3.80 3.87 -26.89
C GLY A 158 -2.39 3.84 -27.47
N ILE A 159 -1.38 3.55 -26.65
CA ILE A 159 -0.02 3.22 -27.10
C ILE A 159 0.12 1.70 -27.12
N ASN A 160 0.73 1.14 -28.16
CA ASN A 160 0.95 -0.29 -28.27
C ASN A 160 2.17 -0.78 -27.46
N ARG A 161 2.38 -2.09 -27.37
CA ARG A 161 3.49 -2.67 -26.60
C ARG A 161 4.87 -2.17 -27.05
N ASP A 162 5.03 -1.85 -28.33
CA ASP A 162 6.28 -1.35 -28.93
C ASP A 162 6.47 0.17 -28.76
N GLY A 163 5.50 0.86 -28.14
CA GLY A 163 5.54 2.30 -27.92
C GLY A 163 4.99 3.15 -29.06
N GLU A 164 4.32 2.53 -30.05
CA GLU A 164 3.73 3.22 -31.19
C GLU A 164 2.25 3.57 -30.92
N PRO A 165 1.76 4.73 -31.39
CA PRO A 165 0.35 5.09 -31.28
C PRO A 165 -0.59 4.13 -32.03
N LYS A 166 -1.65 3.67 -31.36
CA LYS A 166 -2.78 2.95 -31.97
C LYS A 166 -3.77 3.92 -32.62
N ASP A 167 -4.74 3.41 -33.37
CA ASP A 167 -5.86 4.20 -33.92
C ASP A 167 -6.69 4.90 -32.82
N SER A 168 -6.67 4.36 -31.60
CA SER A 168 -7.33 4.92 -30.41
C SER A 168 -6.45 5.88 -29.61
N TYR A 169 -5.30 6.32 -30.14
CA TYR A 169 -4.36 7.17 -29.41
C TYR A 169 -4.99 8.48 -28.96
N VAL A 170 -4.82 8.78 -27.67
CA VAL A 170 -5.18 10.07 -27.07
C VAL A 170 -3.98 10.59 -26.29
N GLN A 171 -3.51 11.78 -26.67
CA GLN A 171 -2.46 12.47 -25.93
C GLN A 171 -3.01 12.91 -24.57
N GLY A 172 -2.31 12.54 -23.50
CA GLY A 172 -2.64 12.98 -22.15
C GLY A 172 -2.39 14.48 -21.95
N ILE A 173 -3.15 15.07 -21.02
CA ILE A 173 -3.09 16.49 -20.69
C ILE A 173 -2.11 16.77 -19.55
N GLU A 174 -1.67 18.02 -19.41
CA GLU A 174 -0.93 18.48 -18.25
C GLU A 174 -1.87 19.16 -17.25
N ILE A 175 -1.81 18.76 -15.99
CA ILE A 175 -2.54 19.41 -14.89
C ILE A 175 -1.57 20.29 -14.14
N HIS A 176 -1.69 21.61 -14.29
CA HIS A 176 -0.78 22.57 -13.65
C HIS A 176 -1.38 23.13 -12.38
N ALA A 177 -0.58 23.21 -11.32
CA ALA A 177 -0.96 23.84 -10.07
C ALA A 177 0.26 24.42 -9.33
N PRO A 178 0.10 25.54 -8.59
CA PRO A 178 1.14 26.07 -7.71
C PRO A 178 1.66 25.07 -6.66
N VAL A 179 0.80 24.16 -6.21
CA VAL A 179 1.20 23.05 -5.33
C VAL A 179 0.55 21.73 -5.77
N THR A 180 1.39 20.71 -5.94
CA THR A 180 0.99 19.32 -6.13
C THR A 180 1.07 18.54 -4.81
N VAL A 181 -0.02 17.88 -4.42
CA VAL A 181 -0.10 17.03 -3.23
C VAL A 181 0.06 15.57 -3.65
N MET A 182 1.18 14.96 -3.27
CA MET A 182 1.48 13.57 -3.58
C MET A 182 0.83 12.63 -2.56
N ALA A 183 -0.20 11.90 -2.98
CA ALA A 183 -0.99 10.98 -2.16
C ALA A 183 -1.10 9.58 -2.78
N GLU A 184 -0.11 9.15 -3.57
CA GLU A 184 -0.06 7.86 -4.29
C GLU A 184 -0.07 6.62 -3.36
N GLY A 185 0.13 6.85 -2.06
CA GLY A 185 0.24 5.82 -1.03
C GLY A 185 1.59 5.12 -1.02
N CYS A 186 1.62 3.90 -0.47
CA CYS A 186 2.85 3.13 -0.31
C CYS A 186 3.59 2.94 -1.65
N ARG A 187 4.86 3.37 -1.68
CA ARG A 187 5.78 3.32 -2.83
C ARG A 187 5.16 3.95 -4.09
N GLY A 188 4.74 5.22 -3.97
CA GLY A 188 4.34 6.07 -5.09
C GLY A 188 5.46 6.20 -6.13
N HIS A 189 5.12 6.10 -7.41
CA HIS A 189 6.13 6.06 -8.47
C HIS A 189 6.62 7.45 -8.90
N LEU A 190 5.80 8.49 -8.73
CA LEU A 190 6.26 9.88 -8.85
C LEU A 190 6.92 10.32 -7.54
N SER A 191 6.35 9.91 -6.40
CA SER A 191 6.90 10.19 -5.07
C SER A 191 8.34 9.68 -4.93
N LYS A 192 8.66 8.46 -5.37
CA LYS A 192 10.04 7.94 -5.34
C LYS A 192 10.99 8.77 -6.23
N GLN A 193 10.51 9.31 -7.35
CA GLN A 193 11.30 10.17 -8.22
C GLN A 193 11.56 11.53 -7.57
N LEU A 194 10.56 12.13 -6.92
CA LEU A 194 10.69 13.36 -6.15
C LEU A 194 11.64 13.21 -4.98
N ILE A 195 11.51 12.12 -4.21
CA ILE A 195 12.42 11.79 -3.09
C ILE A 195 13.86 11.76 -3.59
N ARG A 196 14.12 11.03 -4.69
CA ARG A 196 15.46 10.94 -5.28
C ARG A 196 15.98 12.28 -5.81
N LYS A 197 15.17 13.02 -6.59
CA LYS A 197 15.57 14.27 -7.25
C LYS A 197 15.96 15.34 -6.23
N PHE A 198 15.18 15.47 -5.16
CA PHE A 198 15.38 16.47 -4.11
C PHE A 198 16.16 15.95 -2.90
N ALA A 199 16.64 14.71 -2.94
CA ALA A 199 17.35 14.03 -1.84
C ALA A 199 16.62 14.15 -0.50
N LEU A 200 15.29 13.95 -0.50
CA LEU A 200 14.44 14.20 0.66
C LEU A 200 14.69 13.22 1.81
N ASP A 201 15.27 12.07 1.50
CA ASP A 201 15.57 10.98 2.42
C ASP A 201 17.02 11.02 2.94
N ALA A 202 17.83 12.02 2.59
CA ALA A 202 19.24 12.12 2.96
C ALA A 202 19.51 12.05 4.47
N ASP A 203 18.58 12.54 5.30
CA ASP A 203 18.68 12.59 6.76
C ASP A 203 17.71 11.62 7.47
N SER A 204 17.17 10.63 6.75
CA SER A 204 16.29 9.60 7.28
C SER A 204 16.84 8.20 7.04
N ASP A 205 16.40 7.22 7.82
CA ASP A 205 16.69 5.83 7.50
C ASP A 205 15.86 5.40 6.26
N PRO A 206 16.29 4.37 5.49
CA PRO A 206 15.48 3.83 4.40
C PRO A 206 14.08 3.46 4.89
N GLN A 207 13.07 3.66 4.04
CA GLN A 207 11.74 3.14 4.31
C GLN A 207 11.80 1.60 4.27
N THR A 208 11.20 0.98 5.29
CA THR A 208 10.95 -0.46 5.30
C THR A 208 9.49 -0.69 4.95
N TYR A 209 9.20 -1.89 4.45
CA TYR A 209 7.88 -2.22 3.94
C TYR A 209 7.49 -3.64 4.35
N GLY A 210 6.19 -3.90 4.29
CA GLY A 210 5.63 -5.24 4.32
C GLY A 210 4.77 -5.48 3.09
N ILE A 211 4.40 -6.73 2.84
CA ILE A 211 3.38 -7.10 1.86
C ILE A 211 2.16 -7.64 2.59
N GLY A 212 1.02 -6.99 2.38
CA GLY A 212 -0.28 -7.47 2.81
C GLY A 212 -1.00 -8.20 1.68
N ILE A 213 -1.49 -9.41 1.96
CA ILE A 213 -2.38 -10.16 1.07
C ILE A 213 -3.72 -10.31 1.80
N LYS A 214 -4.81 -9.98 1.12
CA LYS A 214 -6.17 -9.93 1.68
C LYS A 214 -7.14 -10.69 0.79
N GLU A 215 -8.07 -11.39 1.42
CA GLU A 215 -9.25 -11.95 0.79
C GLU A 215 -10.51 -11.52 1.57
N LEU A 216 -11.57 -11.18 0.85
CA LEU A 216 -12.91 -11.02 1.38
C LEU A 216 -13.68 -12.31 1.10
N TRP A 217 -14.20 -12.94 2.15
CA TRP A 217 -14.93 -14.20 2.05
C TRP A 217 -16.38 -14.03 2.42
N GLN A 218 -17.27 -14.67 1.67
CA GLN A 218 -18.59 -15.04 2.12
C GLN A 218 -18.48 -16.37 2.86
N LEU A 219 -18.86 -16.40 4.13
CA LEU A 219 -18.88 -17.62 4.91
C LEU A 219 -20.19 -18.38 4.70
N ALA A 220 -20.18 -19.65 5.08
CA ALA A 220 -21.41 -20.40 5.28
C ALA A 220 -22.30 -19.71 6.34
N PRO A 221 -23.64 -19.74 6.19
CA PRO A 221 -24.56 -19.02 7.07
C PRO A 221 -24.35 -19.32 8.57
N GLY A 222 -24.35 -18.27 9.39
CA GLY A 222 -24.23 -18.36 10.85
C GLY A 222 -22.81 -18.57 11.39
N LYS A 223 -21.77 -18.59 10.54
CA LYS A 223 -20.37 -18.67 10.98
C LYS A 223 -19.77 -17.31 11.36
N GLY A 224 -20.39 -16.20 10.93
CA GLY A 224 -19.93 -14.84 11.21
C GLY A 224 -20.17 -14.41 12.67
N GLN A 225 -19.33 -13.51 13.16
CA GLN A 225 -19.42 -12.88 14.48
C GLN A 225 -19.11 -11.39 14.34
N ALA A 226 -20.03 -10.62 13.76
CA ALA A 226 -19.82 -9.21 13.42
C ALA A 226 -19.17 -8.42 14.56
N GLY A 227 -18.13 -7.64 14.25
CA GLY A 227 -17.37 -6.85 15.23
C GLY A 227 -16.26 -7.62 15.94
N LEU A 228 -16.08 -8.92 15.68
CA LEU A 228 -14.93 -9.67 16.15
C LEU A 228 -13.70 -9.36 15.30
N VAL A 229 -12.64 -8.90 15.97
CA VAL A 229 -11.31 -8.63 15.41
C VAL A 229 -10.34 -9.68 15.94
N GLN A 230 -9.67 -10.40 15.05
CA GLN A 230 -8.65 -11.38 15.43
C GLN A 230 -7.33 -11.08 14.74
N HIS A 231 -6.23 -11.21 15.48
CA HIS A 231 -4.85 -11.12 15.03
C HIS A 231 -4.08 -12.35 15.48
N SER A 232 -3.05 -12.72 14.72
CA SER A 232 -2.11 -13.74 15.16
C SER A 232 -0.68 -13.46 14.75
N ILE A 233 0.25 -14.01 15.52
CA ILE A 233 1.69 -14.04 15.22
C ILE A 233 2.22 -15.48 15.36
N GLY A 234 3.41 -15.73 14.82
CA GLY A 234 4.05 -17.05 14.81
C GLY A 234 3.76 -17.79 13.50
N TRP A 235 3.42 -19.08 13.59
CA TRP A 235 3.18 -19.92 12.42
C TRP A 235 2.14 -19.29 11.48
N PRO A 236 2.34 -19.29 10.15
CA PRO A 236 3.35 -20.04 9.38
C PRO A 236 4.72 -19.37 9.22
N LEU A 237 4.98 -18.23 9.85
CA LEU A 237 6.26 -17.56 9.69
C LEU A 237 7.37 -18.21 10.51
N ASP A 238 8.58 -18.20 9.94
CA ASP A 238 9.79 -18.48 10.68
C ASP A 238 9.98 -17.40 11.76
N PRO A 239 10.60 -17.71 12.91
CA PRO A 239 10.78 -16.73 13.99
C PRO A 239 11.53 -15.46 13.60
N ASP A 240 12.31 -15.47 12.52
CA ASP A 240 13.06 -14.33 12.03
C ASP A 240 12.31 -13.50 10.97
N ILE A 241 11.16 -13.97 10.48
CA ILE A 241 10.32 -13.21 9.56
C ILE A 241 9.28 -12.44 10.37
N TYR A 242 9.31 -11.11 10.29
CA TYR A 242 8.28 -10.27 10.89
C TYR A 242 6.95 -10.43 10.15
N GLY A 243 5.85 -10.58 10.88
CA GLY A 243 4.52 -10.58 10.30
C GLY A 243 3.47 -11.24 11.16
N GLY A 244 2.28 -11.38 10.60
CA GLY A 244 1.12 -11.94 11.26
C GLY A 244 -0.14 -11.89 10.41
N SER A 245 -1.22 -12.40 10.99
CA SER A 245 -2.52 -12.49 10.32
C SER A 245 -3.53 -11.49 10.90
N PHE A 246 -4.59 -11.27 10.14
CA PHE A 246 -5.83 -10.70 10.64
C PHE A 246 -7.06 -11.45 10.12
N ILE A 247 -8.11 -11.52 10.93
CA ILE A 247 -9.46 -11.98 10.56
C ILE A 247 -10.45 -11.02 11.21
N TYR A 248 -11.18 -10.26 10.39
CA TYR A 248 -12.17 -9.29 10.84
C TYR A 248 -13.55 -9.72 10.36
N HIS A 249 -14.45 -9.94 11.31
CA HIS A 249 -15.81 -10.37 11.02
C HIS A 249 -16.69 -9.15 10.74
N LEU A 250 -17.20 -9.11 9.51
CA LEU A 250 -18.12 -8.09 9.01
C LEU A 250 -19.57 -8.51 9.27
N ASP A 251 -20.51 -7.76 8.72
CA ASP A 251 -21.92 -8.12 8.66
C ASP A 251 -22.18 -9.20 7.58
N LYS A 252 -23.38 -9.80 7.64
CA LYS A 252 -23.89 -10.73 6.61
C LYS A 252 -22.99 -11.96 6.38
N ASP A 253 -22.42 -12.50 7.46
CA ASP A 253 -21.52 -13.66 7.41
C ASP A 253 -20.31 -13.46 6.49
N ARG A 254 -19.78 -12.24 6.38
CA ARG A 254 -18.55 -11.94 5.64
C ARG A 254 -17.35 -11.81 6.56
N VAL A 255 -16.17 -12.17 6.08
CA VAL A 255 -14.91 -11.89 6.78
C VAL A 255 -13.87 -11.29 5.85
N ALA A 256 -13.17 -10.28 6.34
CA ALA A 256 -11.91 -9.83 5.76
C ALA A 256 -10.79 -10.62 6.45
N ILE A 257 -10.09 -11.47 5.70
CA ILE A 257 -8.97 -12.27 6.19
C ILE A 257 -7.72 -11.88 5.41
N GLY A 258 -6.58 -11.82 6.09
CA GLY A 258 -5.34 -11.51 5.42
C GLY A 258 -4.11 -11.77 6.26
N PHE A 259 -2.98 -11.52 5.63
CA PHE A 259 -1.66 -11.79 6.17
C PHE A 259 -0.71 -10.69 5.74
N VAL A 260 0.09 -10.20 6.68
CA VAL A 260 1.09 -9.17 6.46
C VAL A 260 2.44 -9.70 6.93
N LEU A 261 3.48 -9.50 6.13
CA LEU A 261 4.85 -9.80 6.53
C LEU A 261 5.81 -8.74 6.02
N GLY A 262 6.86 -8.50 6.78
CA GLY A 262 7.93 -7.58 6.43
C GLY A 262 8.68 -8.06 5.20
N LEU A 263 8.98 -7.15 4.27
CA LEU A 263 9.78 -7.46 3.08
C LEU A 263 11.28 -7.53 3.41
N ASP A 264 11.69 -7.37 4.65
CA ASP A 264 13.06 -7.57 5.14
C ASP A 264 13.44 -9.04 5.36
N TYR A 265 12.63 -10.01 4.93
CA TYR A 265 12.98 -11.43 5.04
C TYR A 265 14.20 -11.80 4.19
N ALA A 266 15.06 -12.69 4.72
CA ALA A 266 16.33 -13.05 4.10
C ALA A 266 16.21 -14.13 3.02
N ASP A 267 15.25 -15.04 3.13
CA ASP A 267 15.08 -16.19 2.24
C ASP A 267 14.66 -15.78 0.81
N PRO A 268 15.46 -16.00 -0.23
CA PRO A 268 15.08 -15.68 -1.60
C PRO A 268 13.95 -16.57 -2.16
N GLU A 269 13.74 -17.76 -1.60
CA GLU A 269 12.75 -18.74 -2.05
C GLU A 269 11.43 -18.67 -1.27
N PHE A 270 11.36 -17.82 -0.25
CA PHE A 270 10.15 -17.65 0.53
C PHE A 270 9.03 -16.96 -0.27
N SER A 271 7.85 -17.58 -0.25
CA SER A 271 6.64 -17.10 -0.93
C SER A 271 5.63 -16.55 0.09
N PRO A 272 5.44 -15.21 0.16
CA PRO A 272 4.42 -14.59 1.00
C PRO A 272 3.01 -15.10 0.73
N PHE A 273 2.71 -15.38 -0.55
CA PHE A 273 1.44 -15.97 -0.95
C PHE A 273 1.25 -17.34 -0.32
N GLU A 274 2.25 -18.22 -0.40
CA GLU A 274 2.17 -19.56 0.18
C GLU A 274 1.99 -19.50 1.70
N ALA A 275 2.73 -18.63 2.40
CA ALA A 275 2.56 -18.43 3.83
C ALA A 275 1.12 -18.03 4.19
N PHE A 276 0.51 -17.09 3.47
CA PHE A 276 -0.90 -16.75 3.69
C PHE A 276 -1.84 -17.94 3.43
N GLN A 277 -1.63 -18.69 2.35
CA GLN A 277 -2.46 -19.85 2.06
C GLN A 277 -2.30 -20.94 3.14
N GLN A 278 -1.09 -21.18 3.65
CA GLN A 278 -0.84 -22.09 4.78
C GLN A 278 -1.56 -21.64 6.05
N PHE A 279 -1.53 -20.33 6.37
CA PHE A 279 -2.29 -19.77 7.50
C PHE A 279 -3.79 -20.13 7.44
N LYS A 280 -4.43 -19.97 6.27
CA LYS A 280 -5.84 -20.33 6.10
C LYS A 280 -6.12 -21.82 6.35
N HIS A 281 -5.14 -22.68 6.12
CA HIS A 281 -5.25 -24.12 6.34
C HIS A 281 -4.96 -24.56 7.79
N HIS A 282 -4.56 -23.63 8.67
CA HIS A 282 -4.38 -23.95 10.09
C HIS A 282 -5.67 -24.54 10.69
N PRO A 283 -5.60 -25.57 11.57
CA PRO A 283 -6.79 -26.24 12.13
C PRO A 283 -7.80 -25.33 12.84
N SER A 284 -7.36 -24.15 13.31
CA SER A 284 -8.24 -23.16 13.96
C SER A 284 -8.85 -22.12 13.02
N VAL A 285 -8.44 -22.09 11.75
CA VAL A 285 -8.89 -21.11 10.74
C VAL A 285 -9.71 -21.81 9.66
N ARG A 286 -9.22 -22.94 9.14
CA ARG A 286 -9.89 -23.74 8.11
C ARG A 286 -11.39 -23.95 8.35
N PRO A 287 -11.86 -24.36 9.56
CA PRO A 287 -13.28 -24.59 9.79
C PRO A 287 -14.17 -23.35 9.59
N LEU A 288 -13.60 -22.14 9.70
CA LEU A 288 -14.32 -20.90 9.42
C LEU A 288 -14.65 -20.78 7.93
N LEU A 289 -13.67 -21.07 7.07
CA LEU A 289 -13.73 -20.89 5.62
C LEU A 289 -14.37 -22.05 4.88
N GLU A 290 -14.44 -23.23 5.50
CA GLU A 290 -15.07 -24.42 4.90
C GLU A 290 -16.53 -24.14 4.49
N GLY A 291 -16.84 -24.41 3.22
CA GLY A 291 -18.15 -24.16 2.60
C GLY A 291 -18.41 -22.69 2.25
N GLY A 292 -17.44 -21.79 2.46
CA GLY A 292 -17.48 -20.40 2.00
C GLY A 292 -16.87 -20.21 0.62
N GLU A 293 -16.96 -18.98 0.12
CA GLU A 293 -16.44 -18.56 -1.18
C GLU A 293 -15.68 -17.23 -1.07
N ILE A 294 -14.71 -17.03 -1.95
CA ILE A 294 -13.99 -15.76 -2.06
C ILE A 294 -14.84 -14.82 -2.90
N ILE A 295 -15.08 -13.62 -2.38
CA ILE A 295 -15.72 -12.52 -3.10
C ILE A 295 -14.67 -11.71 -3.85
N SER A 296 -13.56 -11.39 -3.19
CA SER A 296 -12.53 -10.49 -3.69
C SER A 296 -11.18 -10.81 -3.06
N SER A 297 -10.09 -10.62 -3.79
CA SER A 297 -8.73 -10.87 -3.32
C SER A 297 -7.78 -9.80 -3.83
N GLY A 298 -6.70 -9.53 -3.11
CA GLY A 298 -5.67 -8.63 -3.60
C GLY A 298 -4.43 -8.59 -2.72
N ALA A 299 -3.47 -7.79 -3.15
CA ALA A 299 -2.27 -7.53 -2.37
C ALA A 299 -1.83 -6.07 -2.47
N ARG A 300 -1.22 -5.58 -1.41
CA ARG A 300 -0.67 -4.22 -1.33
C ARG A 300 0.52 -4.17 -0.40
N ALA A 301 1.60 -3.54 -0.82
CA ALA A 301 2.69 -3.20 0.09
C ALA A 301 2.22 -2.16 1.11
N VAL A 302 2.76 -2.24 2.32
CA VAL A 302 2.51 -1.32 3.43
C VAL A 302 3.84 -0.74 3.90
N VAL A 303 3.85 0.51 4.35
CA VAL A 303 5.06 1.14 4.93
C VAL A 303 5.23 0.72 6.38
N GLU A 304 6.46 0.44 6.80
CA GLU A 304 6.79 -0.09 8.13
C GLU A 304 7.91 0.67 8.87
N GLY A 305 8.54 1.67 8.23
CA GLY A 305 9.72 2.34 8.77
C GLY A 305 9.41 3.34 9.88
N GLY A 306 8.18 3.86 9.94
CA GLY A 306 7.76 4.82 10.95
C GLY A 306 8.54 6.13 10.90
N ILE A 307 8.69 6.80 12.05
CA ILE A 307 9.25 8.17 12.11
C ILE A 307 10.73 8.24 11.70
N GLN A 308 11.49 7.15 11.83
CA GLN A 308 12.90 7.10 11.41
C GLN A 308 13.05 7.21 9.90
N SER A 309 12.05 6.74 9.16
CA SER A 309 12.02 6.72 7.70
C SER A 309 11.10 7.78 7.11
N LEU A 310 10.74 8.81 7.89
CA LEU A 310 9.97 9.96 7.42
C LEU A 310 10.92 10.91 6.66
N PRO A 311 10.87 10.97 5.32
CA PRO A 311 11.69 11.90 4.55
C PRO A 311 11.25 13.33 4.83
N ARG A 312 11.97 14.31 4.28
CA ARG A 312 11.42 15.66 4.14
C ARG A 312 10.16 15.59 3.28
N VAL A 313 9.03 16.07 3.80
CA VAL A 313 7.72 15.95 3.13
C VAL A 313 7.31 17.17 2.31
N GLU A 314 8.23 18.10 2.06
CA GLU A 314 8.01 19.28 1.25
C GLU A 314 9.15 19.46 0.25
N MET A 315 8.83 20.01 -0.92
CA MET A 315 9.77 20.46 -1.93
C MET A 315 9.20 21.66 -2.70
N PRO A 316 9.99 22.37 -3.51
CA PRO A 316 9.45 23.43 -4.36
C PRO A 316 8.31 22.91 -5.25
N GLY A 317 7.10 23.41 -5.03
CA GLY A 317 5.89 23.08 -5.79
C GLY A 317 5.15 21.81 -5.37
N ALA A 318 5.60 21.07 -4.35
CA ALA A 318 4.91 19.84 -3.94
C ALA A 318 5.08 19.45 -2.47
N ILE A 319 4.18 18.60 -1.98
CA ILE A 319 4.23 18.00 -0.64
C ILE A 319 3.87 16.50 -0.68
N LEU A 320 4.36 15.72 0.30
CA LEU A 320 4.06 14.29 0.46
C LEU A 320 3.11 14.06 1.64
N ILE A 321 2.06 13.24 1.47
CA ILE A 321 1.13 12.89 2.56
C ILE A 321 0.79 11.39 2.59
N GLY A 322 0.11 10.95 3.65
CA GLY A 322 -0.31 9.56 3.84
C GLY A 322 0.85 8.57 3.82
N ASP A 323 0.60 7.38 3.25
CA ASP A 323 1.64 6.36 3.11
C ASP A 323 2.72 6.75 2.08
N GLY A 324 2.47 7.75 1.23
CA GLY A 324 3.50 8.35 0.37
C GLY A 324 4.63 9.01 1.18
N ALA A 325 4.31 9.50 2.38
CA ALA A 325 5.26 10.01 3.36
C ALA A 325 5.69 8.97 4.42
N GLY A 326 5.11 7.76 4.43
CA GLY A 326 5.50 6.71 5.38
C GLY A 326 4.81 6.77 6.76
N LEU A 327 3.55 7.22 6.83
CA LEU A 327 2.91 7.62 8.11
C LEU A 327 2.15 6.51 8.86
N LEU A 328 2.34 5.24 8.50
CA LEU A 328 1.63 4.12 9.10
C LEU A 328 2.10 3.81 10.53
N ASN A 329 1.15 3.57 11.45
CA ASN A 329 1.43 3.06 12.79
C ASN A 329 1.46 1.52 12.79
N VAL A 330 2.68 0.96 12.68
CA VAL A 330 2.88 -0.49 12.46
C VAL A 330 2.33 -1.35 13.60
N PRO A 331 2.61 -1.07 14.89
CA PRO A 331 2.13 -1.93 15.97
C PRO A 331 0.60 -1.91 16.15
N LYS A 332 -0.06 -0.84 15.72
CA LYS A 332 -1.52 -0.79 15.64
C LYS A 332 -2.07 -1.50 14.40
N ILE A 333 -1.25 -1.67 13.36
CA ILE A 333 -1.65 -2.09 12.00
C ILE A 333 -2.65 -1.08 11.42
N LYS A 334 -2.40 0.22 11.63
CA LYS A 334 -3.30 1.31 11.22
C LYS A 334 -2.54 2.47 10.58
N GLY A 335 -2.84 2.75 9.32
CA GLY A 335 -2.38 3.93 8.60
C GLY A 335 -3.50 4.91 8.25
N THR A 336 -4.75 4.44 8.14
CA THR A 336 -5.87 5.25 7.63
C THR A 336 -6.12 6.53 8.43
N HIS A 337 -6.09 6.46 9.76
CA HIS A 337 -6.31 7.65 10.60
C HIS A 337 -5.18 8.66 10.47
N GLN A 338 -3.93 8.20 10.30
CA GLN A 338 -2.78 9.05 10.03
C GLN A 338 -2.84 9.66 8.63
N ALA A 339 -3.29 8.88 7.63
CA ALA A 339 -3.50 9.34 6.27
C ALA A 339 -4.54 10.48 6.23
N LEU A 340 -5.71 10.29 6.85
CA LEU A 340 -6.75 11.32 6.98
C LEU A 340 -6.20 12.59 7.66
N ARG A 341 -5.55 12.46 8.83
CA ARG A 341 -4.93 13.58 9.54
C ARG A 341 -3.92 14.32 8.67
N SER A 342 -3.00 13.61 8.01
CA SER A 342 -2.00 14.24 7.15
C SER A 342 -2.60 15.02 5.97
N GLY A 343 -3.71 14.52 5.40
CA GLY A 343 -4.44 15.25 4.36
C GLY A 343 -5.09 16.52 4.88
N MET A 344 -5.69 16.47 6.07
CA MET A 344 -6.27 17.64 6.74
C MET A 344 -5.20 18.67 7.11
N GLU A 345 -4.07 18.23 7.66
CA GLU A 345 -2.92 19.09 7.98
C GLU A 345 -2.36 19.78 6.73
N ALA A 346 -2.29 19.07 5.60
CA ALA A 346 -1.89 19.63 4.31
C ALA A 346 -2.88 20.69 3.82
N ALA A 347 -4.18 20.38 3.85
CA ALA A 347 -5.21 21.33 3.45
C ALA A 347 -5.16 22.64 4.26
N GLU A 348 -5.09 22.53 5.59
CA GLU A 348 -4.98 23.67 6.49
C GLU A 348 -3.69 24.47 6.27
N HIS A 349 -2.58 23.78 6.00
CA HIS A 349 -1.32 24.44 5.65
C HIS A 349 -1.45 25.24 4.36
N LEU A 350 -1.98 24.64 3.29
CA LEU A 350 -2.10 25.27 1.99
C LEU A 350 -3.08 26.45 1.99
N VAL A 351 -4.11 26.42 2.83
CA VAL A 351 -5.01 27.58 3.01
C VAL A 351 -4.28 28.71 3.77
N ALA A 352 -3.51 28.37 4.80
CA ALA A 352 -2.82 29.36 5.62
C ALA A 352 -1.58 29.98 4.96
N LYS A 353 -0.88 29.23 4.10
CA LYS A 353 0.42 29.61 3.52
C LYS A 353 0.42 29.78 2.01
N GLY A 354 -0.51 29.15 1.30
CA GLY A 354 -0.58 29.20 -0.17
C GLY A 354 0.61 28.55 -0.89
N SER A 355 1.48 27.80 -0.19
CA SER A 355 2.66 27.16 -0.74
C SER A 355 3.03 25.91 0.05
N ALA A 356 3.99 25.13 -0.45
CA ALA A 356 4.53 23.94 0.22
C ALA A 356 5.47 24.25 1.40
N GLU A 357 5.99 25.49 1.50
CA GLU A 357 7.06 25.84 2.43
C GLU A 357 6.61 25.81 3.90
N GLY A 358 7.30 25.02 4.71
CA GLY A 358 7.05 24.86 6.14
C GLY A 358 6.06 23.74 6.48
N PHE A 359 5.56 23.00 5.48
CA PHE A 359 4.72 21.83 5.69
C PHE A 359 5.45 20.72 6.44
N ASP A 360 6.74 20.49 6.17
CA ASP A 360 7.52 19.43 6.86
C ASP A 360 7.57 19.67 8.36
N LYS A 361 7.87 20.90 8.77
CA LYS A 361 7.84 21.30 10.17
C LYS A 361 6.44 21.10 10.78
N ARG A 362 5.39 21.53 10.07
CA ARG A 362 4.01 21.38 10.54
C ARG A 362 3.66 19.91 10.78
N LEU A 363 3.98 19.03 9.83
CA LEU A 363 3.69 17.60 9.95
C LEU A 363 4.48 16.97 11.12
N ARG A 364 5.77 17.33 11.29
CA ARG A 364 6.61 16.85 12.39
C ARG A 364 6.14 17.32 13.77
N ASP A 365 5.50 18.47 13.86
CA ASP A 365 4.91 19.00 15.10
C ASP A 365 3.47 18.48 15.36
N SER A 366 2.87 17.78 14.39
CA SER A 366 1.47 17.34 14.45
C SER A 366 1.25 16.13 15.36
N ALA A 367 -0.03 15.81 15.62
CA ALA A 367 -0.42 14.58 16.30
C ALA A 367 0.06 13.30 15.57
N VAL A 368 0.22 13.36 14.25
CA VAL A 368 0.69 12.22 13.44
C VAL A 368 2.09 11.81 13.87
N ALA A 369 3.04 12.74 13.84
CA ALA A 369 4.44 12.48 14.19
C ALA A 369 4.59 12.12 15.68
N HIS A 370 3.84 12.78 16.56
CA HIS A 370 3.83 12.44 17.99
C HIS A 370 3.36 11.00 18.25
N GLU A 371 2.37 10.51 17.51
CA GLU A 371 1.91 9.12 17.63
C GLU A 371 2.97 8.14 17.14
N LEU A 372 3.59 8.40 15.98
CA LEU A 372 4.65 7.54 15.43
C LEU A 372 5.89 7.51 16.35
N HIS A 373 6.26 8.64 16.93
CA HIS A 373 7.39 8.73 17.85
C HIS A 373 7.23 7.83 19.09
N LYS A 374 6.01 7.64 19.60
CA LYS A 374 5.73 6.77 20.77
C LYS A 374 5.99 5.29 20.50
N VAL A 375 5.93 4.86 19.23
CA VAL A 375 6.04 3.45 18.83
C VAL A 375 7.28 3.15 17.98
N ARG A 376 8.13 4.16 17.76
CA ARG A 376 9.23 4.15 16.78
C ARG A 376 10.18 2.95 16.86
N ASN A 377 10.41 2.42 18.05
CA ASN A 377 11.38 1.34 18.26
C ASN A 377 10.75 -0.06 18.21
N ILE A 378 9.41 -0.18 18.10
CA ILE A 378 8.75 -1.49 18.14
C ILE A 378 9.13 -2.33 16.92
N ARG A 379 8.87 -1.84 15.69
CA ARG A 379 9.18 -2.57 14.45
C ARG A 379 10.69 -2.86 14.30
N PRO A 380 11.62 -1.89 14.50
CA PRO A 380 13.05 -2.18 14.45
C PRO A 380 13.54 -3.20 15.48
N GLY A 381 12.81 -3.37 16.59
CA GLY A 381 13.11 -4.39 17.58
C GLY A 381 13.05 -5.82 17.01
N PHE A 382 12.28 -6.03 15.94
CA PHE A 382 12.10 -7.33 15.29
C PHE A 382 13.22 -7.68 14.28
N HIS A 383 14.16 -6.77 13.96
CA HIS A 383 15.29 -7.06 13.06
C HIS A 383 16.21 -8.19 13.55
N LYS A 384 16.07 -8.61 14.81
CA LYS A 384 16.84 -9.72 15.40
C LYS A 384 15.92 -10.88 15.84
N GLY A 385 14.81 -11.05 15.13
CA GLY A 385 13.83 -12.10 15.35
C GLY A 385 12.73 -11.74 16.35
N MET A 386 11.66 -12.53 16.28
CA MET A 386 10.40 -12.34 16.99
C MET A 386 10.57 -12.18 18.50
N TRP A 387 11.40 -13.00 19.16
CA TRP A 387 11.53 -12.97 20.63
C TRP A 387 12.18 -11.67 21.13
N ARG A 388 13.21 -11.19 20.44
CA ARG A 388 13.84 -9.88 20.75
C ARG A 388 12.90 -8.73 20.40
N GLY A 389 12.15 -8.86 19.31
CA GLY A 389 11.09 -7.94 18.93
C GLY A 389 10.01 -7.80 19.99
N LEU A 390 9.45 -8.92 20.48
CA LEU A 390 8.44 -8.94 21.53
C LEU A 390 8.93 -8.32 22.84
N LEU A 391 10.17 -8.60 23.25
CA LEU A 391 10.78 -7.97 24.43
C LEU A 391 10.90 -6.46 24.24
N THR A 392 11.39 -6.02 23.08
CA THR A 392 11.50 -4.59 22.75
C THR A 392 10.13 -3.93 22.72
N ALA A 393 9.14 -4.56 22.09
CA ALA A 393 7.76 -4.11 22.02
C ALA A 393 7.14 -3.92 23.41
N ALA A 394 7.37 -4.86 24.32
CA ALA A 394 6.90 -4.76 25.70
C ALA A 394 7.50 -3.55 26.42
N ILE A 395 8.83 -3.37 26.32
CA ILE A 395 9.54 -2.23 26.94
C ILE A 395 9.06 -0.90 26.35
N GLU A 396 8.99 -0.79 25.03
CA GLU A 396 8.58 0.43 24.33
C GLU A 396 7.11 0.77 24.57
N THR A 397 6.25 -0.24 24.73
CA THR A 397 4.84 -0.05 25.11
C THR A 397 4.72 0.55 26.51
N VAL A 398 5.46 0.03 27.49
CA VAL A 398 5.43 0.53 28.88
C VAL A 398 6.05 1.93 28.97
N THR A 399 7.13 2.19 28.24
CA THR A 399 7.82 3.48 28.26
C THR A 399 7.20 4.52 27.33
N ALA A 400 6.26 4.12 26.46
CA ALA A 400 5.62 4.95 25.44
C ALA A 400 6.64 5.72 24.58
N GLY A 401 7.72 5.05 24.19
CA GLY A 401 8.80 5.65 23.38
C GLY A 401 9.66 6.67 24.10
N LYS A 402 9.60 6.78 25.45
CA LYS A 402 10.41 7.74 26.21
C LYS A 402 11.87 7.33 26.42
N LEU A 403 12.28 6.14 25.95
CA LEU A 403 13.67 5.73 26.03
C LEU A 403 14.56 6.68 25.21
N PRO A 404 15.75 7.07 25.71
CA PRO A 404 16.66 8.00 25.05
C PRO A 404 17.46 7.31 23.94
N ARG A 405 16.78 6.54 23.10
CA ARG A 405 17.35 5.83 21.96
C ARG A 405 16.31 5.73 20.85
N THR A 406 16.81 5.68 19.62
CA THR A 406 16.02 5.37 18.43
C THR A 406 16.76 4.28 17.67
N LEU A 407 16.11 3.15 17.47
CA LEU A 407 16.65 2.04 16.69
C LEU A 407 16.59 2.37 15.19
N LYS A 408 17.56 1.85 14.44
CA LYS A 408 17.76 2.14 13.02
C LYS A 408 17.03 1.14 12.11
N ASN A 409 16.57 1.63 10.96
CA ASN A 409 16.06 0.82 9.86
C ASN A 409 17.15 0.48 8.82
N HIS A 410 16.82 -0.42 7.90
CA HIS A 410 17.62 -0.84 6.76
C HIS A 410 16.72 -0.93 5.52
N ALA A 411 17.30 -1.04 4.32
CA ALA A 411 16.49 -1.29 3.13
C ALA A 411 16.15 -2.79 3.02
N ASP A 412 14.89 -3.09 2.70
CA ASP A 412 14.36 -4.46 2.65
C ASP A 412 15.07 -5.37 1.63
N HIS A 413 15.44 -4.82 0.47
CA HIS A 413 16.10 -5.58 -0.59
C HIS A 413 17.53 -5.98 -0.21
N GLU A 414 18.22 -5.20 0.62
CA GLU A 414 19.58 -5.47 1.08
C GLU A 414 19.63 -6.62 2.10
N GLN A 415 18.51 -7.03 2.67
CA GLN A 415 18.47 -8.11 3.67
C GLN A 415 18.40 -9.52 3.06
N MET A 416 18.16 -9.62 1.75
CA MET A 416 18.07 -10.91 1.08
C MET A 416 19.46 -11.56 1.02
N GLN A 417 19.56 -12.81 1.49
CA GLN A 417 20.77 -13.61 1.37
C GLN A 417 20.77 -14.37 0.04
N GLN A 418 21.95 -14.71 -0.46
CA GLN A 418 22.06 -15.54 -1.66
C GLN A 418 21.49 -16.93 -1.39
N ALA A 419 20.88 -17.54 -2.41
CA ALA A 419 20.23 -18.85 -2.31
C ALA A 419 21.21 -19.96 -1.89
N THR A 420 22.50 -19.83 -2.25
CA THR A 420 23.53 -20.80 -1.86
C THR A 420 24.07 -20.61 -0.44
N GLU A 421 23.81 -19.45 0.19
CA GLU A 421 24.28 -19.12 1.53
C GLU A 421 23.17 -19.23 2.59
N TYR A 422 21.90 -19.17 2.16
CA TYR A 422 20.74 -19.24 3.03
C TYR A 422 20.33 -20.70 3.31
N ASP A 423 20.38 -21.11 4.58
CA ASP A 423 19.86 -22.41 5.01
C ASP A 423 18.35 -22.30 5.30
N ALA A 424 17.53 -22.55 4.27
CA ALA A 424 16.08 -22.44 4.39
C ALA A 424 15.51 -23.52 5.32
N PRO A 425 14.73 -23.15 6.35
CA PRO A 425 14.13 -24.14 7.22
C PRO A 425 13.10 -24.99 6.45
N ASP A 426 12.99 -26.28 6.80
CA ASP A 426 11.84 -27.08 6.36
C ASP A 426 10.58 -26.58 7.07
N ARG A 427 9.77 -25.82 6.32
CA ARG A 427 8.51 -25.25 6.80
C ARG A 427 7.41 -26.30 6.90
N ALA A 428 7.63 -27.48 6.32
CA ALA A 428 6.72 -28.60 6.27
C ALA A 428 5.31 -28.18 5.84
N TRP A 429 5.25 -27.40 4.76
CA TRP A 429 4.00 -26.97 4.12
C TRP A 429 3.10 -28.17 3.88
N GLN A 430 1.83 -28.01 4.25
CA GLN A 430 0.84 -29.04 3.99
C GLN A 430 0.24 -28.86 2.59
N GLU A 431 -0.29 -29.94 2.05
CA GLU A 431 -1.15 -29.86 0.88
C GLU A 431 -2.35 -28.95 1.18
N ARG A 432 -2.72 -28.18 0.16
CA ARG A 432 -3.76 -27.16 0.22
C ARG A 432 -4.91 -27.51 -0.72
N ASP A 433 -6.13 -27.31 -0.24
CA ASP A 433 -7.36 -27.62 -0.97
C ASP A 433 -8.41 -26.50 -0.93
N LEU A 434 -8.28 -25.52 -0.03
CA LEU A 434 -9.11 -24.32 -0.01
C LEU A 434 -8.79 -23.41 -1.21
N PRO A 435 -9.78 -22.67 -1.75
CA PRO A 435 -9.53 -21.63 -2.73
C PRO A 435 -8.78 -20.42 -2.10
N PRO A 436 -8.06 -19.63 -2.92
CA PRO A 436 -7.68 -19.96 -4.29
C PRO A 436 -6.57 -21.03 -4.28
N ARG A 437 -6.57 -21.91 -5.29
CA ARG A 437 -5.59 -23.01 -5.35
C ARG A 437 -4.18 -22.51 -5.64
N ASP A 438 -4.07 -21.48 -6.46
CA ASP A 438 -2.83 -20.86 -6.91
C ASP A 438 -2.97 -19.32 -7.04
N ARG A 439 -1.87 -18.65 -7.41
CA ARG A 439 -1.82 -17.19 -7.59
C ARG A 439 -2.70 -16.72 -8.75
N LEU A 440 -2.82 -17.48 -9.84
CA LEU A 440 -3.66 -17.10 -11.00
C LEU A 440 -5.15 -17.09 -10.63
N ALA A 441 -5.60 -18.09 -9.88
CA ALA A 441 -6.94 -18.11 -9.31
C ALA A 441 -7.17 -16.92 -8.35
N SER A 442 -6.14 -16.49 -7.61
CA SER A 442 -6.20 -15.28 -6.78
C SER A 442 -6.34 -14.00 -7.63
N VAL A 443 -5.62 -13.92 -8.75
CA VAL A 443 -5.66 -12.81 -9.71
C VAL A 443 -7.06 -12.62 -10.30
N TYR A 444 -7.77 -13.72 -10.58
CA TYR A 444 -9.18 -13.67 -10.99
C TYR A 444 -10.05 -12.92 -9.96
N PHE A 445 -9.88 -13.17 -8.66
CA PHE A 445 -10.62 -12.47 -7.59
C PHE A 445 -10.14 -11.04 -7.33
N ALA A 446 -8.98 -10.64 -7.87
CA ALA A 446 -8.59 -9.24 -7.93
C ALA A 446 -9.30 -8.46 -9.05
N ALA A 447 -9.99 -9.18 -9.95
CA ALA A 447 -10.64 -8.64 -11.14
C ALA A 447 -9.72 -7.66 -11.89
N THR A 448 -8.43 -8.01 -11.98
CA THR A 448 -7.44 -7.16 -12.62
C THR A 448 -7.63 -7.16 -14.13
N ALA A 449 -7.50 -6.00 -14.74
CA ALA A 449 -7.64 -5.83 -16.18
C ALA A 449 -6.62 -4.82 -16.70
N HIS A 450 -5.97 -5.18 -17.81
CA HIS A 450 -5.03 -4.35 -18.55
C HIS A 450 -5.23 -4.67 -20.04
N ASP A 451 -5.09 -3.69 -20.93
CA ASP A 451 -4.84 -3.98 -22.34
C ASP A 451 -3.49 -4.70 -22.46
N GLU A 452 -3.47 -5.94 -22.98
CA GLU A 452 -2.25 -6.75 -23.12
C GLU A 452 -1.26 -6.15 -24.12
N ASP A 453 -1.77 -5.37 -25.07
CA ASP A 453 -0.99 -4.68 -26.08
C ASP A 453 -0.61 -3.26 -25.62
N GLN A 454 -0.60 -2.94 -24.32
CA GLN A 454 -0.02 -1.67 -23.83
C GLN A 454 1.46 -1.84 -23.45
N PRO A 455 2.24 -0.75 -23.32
CA PRO A 455 3.60 -0.82 -22.80
C PRO A 455 3.69 -1.51 -21.43
N VAL A 456 4.73 -2.32 -21.25
CA VAL A 456 4.95 -3.02 -19.98
C VAL A 456 5.38 -2.01 -18.91
N HIS A 457 4.47 -1.74 -17.97
CA HIS A 457 4.67 -0.80 -16.86
C HIS A 457 5.62 -1.31 -15.76
N LEU A 458 6.14 -2.53 -15.91
CA LEU A 458 7.16 -3.15 -15.07
C LEU A 458 8.48 -3.15 -15.83
N GLN A 459 9.14 -2.01 -15.83
CA GLN A 459 10.35 -1.80 -16.63
C GLN A 459 11.54 -2.47 -15.95
N ILE A 460 12.34 -3.22 -16.72
CA ILE A 460 13.59 -3.81 -16.24
C ILE A 460 14.74 -2.95 -16.77
N LEU A 461 15.40 -2.21 -15.87
CA LEU A 461 16.45 -1.25 -16.22
C LEU A 461 17.74 -1.92 -16.71
N ASP A 462 18.01 -3.15 -16.24
CA ASP A 462 19.14 -3.99 -16.65
C ASP A 462 18.67 -5.44 -16.85
N PRO A 463 18.17 -5.79 -18.05
CA PRO A 463 17.59 -7.12 -18.32
C PRO A 463 18.58 -8.28 -18.19
N ASP A 464 19.87 -8.05 -18.47
CA ASP A 464 20.91 -9.09 -18.45
C ASP A 464 21.11 -9.64 -17.03
N VAL A 465 20.93 -8.79 -16.01
CA VAL A 465 21.00 -9.21 -14.60
C VAL A 465 19.98 -10.31 -14.28
N CYS A 466 18.78 -10.28 -14.88
CA CYS A 466 17.74 -11.25 -14.59
C CYS A 466 18.11 -12.67 -15.02
N THR A 467 18.78 -12.84 -16.15
CA THR A 467 19.10 -14.15 -16.74
C THR A 467 20.51 -14.64 -16.41
N THR A 468 21.33 -13.79 -15.76
CA THR A 468 22.72 -14.11 -15.41
C THR A 468 22.92 -14.17 -13.90
N ARG A 469 22.94 -13.02 -13.23
CA ARG A 469 23.31 -12.90 -11.82
C ARG A 469 22.15 -13.24 -10.90
N CYS A 470 20.94 -12.75 -11.19
CA CYS A 470 19.78 -12.95 -10.32
C CYS A 470 19.34 -14.41 -10.26
N VAL A 471 19.39 -15.14 -11.38
CA VAL A 471 19.14 -16.58 -11.39
C VAL A 471 20.18 -17.34 -10.56
N ALA A 472 21.46 -16.99 -10.66
CA ALA A 472 22.55 -17.69 -9.98
C ALA A 472 22.64 -17.37 -8.49
N GLU A 473 22.53 -16.09 -8.12
CA GLU A 473 22.72 -15.61 -6.76
C GLU A 473 21.44 -15.79 -5.91
N TYR A 474 20.25 -15.61 -6.50
CA TYR A 474 18.98 -15.54 -5.74
C TYR A 474 17.85 -16.39 -6.31
N ASN A 475 18.08 -17.17 -7.37
CA ASN A 475 17.03 -17.97 -8.03
C ASN A 475 15.79 -17.14 -8.46
N ASN A 476 16.01 -15.92 -8.96
CA ASN A 476 14.96 -15.00 -9.42
C ASN A 476 13.78 -14.84 -8.43
N PRO A 477 14.00 -14.21 -7.26
CA PRO A 477 13.02 -14.14 -6.16
C PRO A 477 11.73 -13.41 -6.55
N CYS A 478 11.73 -12.66 -7.65
CA CYS A 478 10.52 -12.06 -8.23
C CYS A 478 9.41 -13.04 -8.57
N THR A 479 9.75 -14.30 -8.84
CA THR A 479 8.81 -15.41 -9.06
C THR A 479 8.15 -15.89 -7.75
N GLN A 480 8.70 -15.51 -6.59
CA GLN A 480 8.22 -15.88 -5.26
C GLN A 480 7.49 -14.74 -4.55
N PHE A 481 8.12 -13.57 -4.47
CA PHE A 481 7.55 -12.43 -3.74
C PHE A 481 6.37 -11.77 -4.47
N CYS A 482 6.23 -11.99 -5.78
CA CYS A 482 5.11 -11.47 -6.53
C CYS A 482 3.83 -12.21 -6.14
N PRO A 483 2.80 -11.52 -5.61
CA PRO A 483 1.57 -12.17 -5.18
C PRO A 483 0.67 -12.61 -6.36
N ALA A 484 1.03 -12.27 -7.59
CA ALA A 484 0.15 -12.32 -8.76
C ALA A 484 0.74 -13.07 -9.97
N SER A 485 1.84 -13.82 -9.81
CA SER A 485 2.48 -14.55 -10.93
C SER A 485 2.75 -13.68 -12.17
N VAL A 486 3.27 -12.48 -11.95
CA VAL A 486 3.62 -11.57 -13.06
C VAL A 486 4.96 -11.97 -13.70
N TYR A 487 5.88 -12.49 -12.90
CA TYR A 487 7.23 -12.84 -13.34
C TYR A 487 7.37 -14.35 -13.46
N GLU A 488 7.89 -14.80 -14.60
CA GLU A 488 8.15 -16.22 -14.88
C GLU A 488 9.46 -16.35 -15.66
N MET A 489 10.29 -17.32 -15.28
CA MET A 489 11.48 -17.65 -16.07
C MET A 489 11.10 -18.71 -17.10
N VAL A 490 11.27 -18.39 -18.38
CA VAL A 490 10.92 -19.25 -19.51
C VAL A 490 12.18 -19.56 -20.30
N GLU A 491 12.36 -20.82 -20.69
CA GLU A 491 13.42 -21.25 -21.60
C GLU A 491 12.82 -21.49 -22.99
N ASP A 492 13.36 -20.82 -24.00
CA ASP A 492 12.98 -20.99 -25.40
C ASP A 492 14.23 -21.17 -26.31
N GLU A 493 14.04 -21.18 -27.63
CA GLU A 493 15.12 -21.37 -28.61
C GLU A 493 16.25 -20.33 -28.49
N ASN A 494 15.98 -19.16 -27.91
CA ASN A 494 16.95 -18.08 -27.69
C ASN A 494 17.59 -18.12 -26.28
N GLY A 495 17.23 -19.12 -25.46
CA GLY A 495 17.75 -19.34 -24.11
C GLY A 495 16.77 -18.93 -23.01
N LEU A 496 17.31 -18.80 -21.80
CA LEU A 496 16.56 -18.42 -20.61
C LEU A 496 16.21 -16.93 -20.65
N ARG A 497 14.94 -16.57 -20.47
CA ARG A 497 14.47 -15.18 -20.39
C ARG A 497 13.44 -14.98 -19.29
N LEU A 498 13.34 -13.74 -18.82
CA LEU A 498 12.27 -13.31 -17.92
C LEU A 498 11.03 -12.92 -18.75
N GLN A 499 9.94 -13.67 -18.59
CA GLN A 499 8.61 -13.33 -19.10
C GLN A 499 7.88 -12.46 -18.08
N ILE A 500 7.33 -11.33 -18.54
CA ILE A 500 6.54 -10.41 -17.73
C ILE A 500 5.08 -10.44 -18.20
N ASN A 501 4.23 -11.10 -17.43
CA ASN A 501 2.78 -11.18 -17.62
C ASN A 501 2.10 -9.97 -16.98
N ALA A 502 2.36 -8.79 -17.54
CA ALA A 502 2.00 -7.49 -16.96
C ALA A 502 0.49 -7.33 -16.67
N ALA A 503 -0.37 -8.01 -17.42
CA ALA A 503 -1.82 -7.99 -17.21
C ALA A 503 -2.28 -8.61 -15.88
N ASN A 504 -1.42 -9.41 -15.23
CA ASN A 504 -1.72 -9.95 -13.90
C ASN A 504 -1.42 -8.95 -12.77
N CYS A 505 -0.82 -7.80 -13.06
CA CYS A 505 -0.25 -6.92 -12.03
C CYS A 505 -1.32 -6.25 -11.15
N VAL A 506 -1.41 -6.65 -9.89
CA VAL A 506 -2.32 -6.05 -8.90
C VAL A 506 -1.80 -4.73 -8.27
N HIS A 507 -0.79 -4.12 -8.88
CA HIS A 507 -0.21 -2.83 -8.47
C HIS A 507 0.30 -2.77 -7.03
N CYS A 508 0.66 -3.91 -6.42
CA CYS A 508 1.05 -3.99 -5.01
C CYS A 508 2.34 -3.25 -4.65
N LYS A 509 3.22 -2.99 -5.64
CA LYS A 509 4.55 -2.37 -5.54
C LYS A 509 5.68 -3.23 -4.94
N THR A 510 5.41 -4.46 -4.51
CA THR A 510 6.42 -5.34 -3.89
C THR A 510 7.67 -5.55 -4.73
N CYS A 511 7.53 -5.71 -6.04
CA CYS A 511 8.66 -5.99 -6.92
C CYS A 511 9.67 -4.84 -7.01
N ASP A 512 9.17 -3.60 -7.02
CA ASP A 512 9.99 -2.38 -6.97
C ASP A 512 10.73 -2.24 -5.63
N ILE A 513 10.16 -2.82 -4.56
CA ILE A 513 10.71 -2.74 -3.19
C ILE A 513 11.75 -3.84 -2.94
N LYS A 514 11.42 -5.09 -3.28
CA LYS A 514 12.12 -6.29 -2.80
C LYS A 514 13.15 -6.86 -3.78
N ASP A 515 13.19 -6.36 -5.02
CA ASP A 515 14.22 -6.78 -5.97
C ASP A 515 15.63 -6.49 -5.43
N PRO A 516 16.48 -7.52 -5.22
CA PRO A 516 17.83 -7.35 -4.64
C PRO A 516 18.74 -6.47 -5.49
N TYR A 517 18.46 -6.32 -6.79
CA TYR A 517 19.26 -5.48 -7.70
C TYR A 517 18.66 -4.10 -7.95
N GLN A 518 17.44 -3.84 -7.48
CA GLN A 518 16.70 -2.59 -7.74
C GLN A 518 16.65 -2.23 -9.24
N VAL A 519 16.50 -3.23 -10.11
CA VAL A 519 16.35 -3.06 -11.58
C VAL A 519 14.89 -3.02 -12.03
N ILE A 520 13.95 -3.49 -11.20
CA ILE A 520 12.52 -3.36 -11.48
C ILE A 520 12.03 -1.94 -11.15
N ASN A 521 11.63 -1.20 -12.16
CA ASN A 521 10.99 0.11 -12.04
C ASN A 521 9.49 0.00 -12.34
N TRP A 522 8.65 0.06 -11.30
CA TRP A 522 7.21 0.15 -11.48
C TRP A 522 6.84 1.58 -11.88
N VAL A 523 6.13 1.74 -13.00
CA VAL A 523 5.45 2.96 -13.43
C VAL A 523 3.95 2.70 -13.57
N THR A 524 3.13 3.74 -13.73
CA THR A 524 1.71 3.53 -13.99
C THR A 524 1.51 2.94 -15.40
N PRO A 525 0.65 1.91 -15.56
CA PRO A 525 0.07 1.59 -16.85
C PRO A 525 -0.91 2.68 -17.32
N GLU A 526 -1.53 2.44 -18.47
CA GLU A 526 -2.65 3.23 -18.96
C GLU A 526 -3.72 3.40 -17.85
N GLY A 527 -4.26 4.61 -17.74
CA GLY A 527 -5.27 4.94 -16.75
C GLY A 527 -6.48 3.99 -16.83
N GLY A 528 -7.04 3.63 -15.68
CA GLY A 528 -8.12 2.65 -15.57
C GLY A 528 -7.66 1.19 -15.54
N SER A 529 -6.42 0.89 -15.94
CA SER A 529 -5.87 -0.47 -15.82
C SER A 529 -5.51 -0.81 -14.37
N GLY A 530 -5.50 -2.11 -14.04
CA GLY A 530 -5.14 -2.61 -12.71
C GLY A 530 -6.23 -3.44 -12.05
N PRO A 531 -6.10 -3.71 -10.73
CA PRO A 531 -7.11 -4.44 -9.99
C PRO A 531 -8.46 -3.70 -9.97
N ASN A 532 -9.55 -4.46 -9.93
CA ASN A 532 -10.88 -3.92 -9.68
C ASN A 532 -11.44 -4.51 -8.38
N TYR A 533 -10.84 -4.09 -7.27
CA TYR A 533 -11.15 -4.66 -5.96
C TYR A 533 -12.57 -4.34 -5.52
N GLN A 534 -13.32 -5.40 -5.18
CA GLN A 534 -14.65 -5.24 -4.60
C GLN A 534 -14.55 -5.17 -3.08
N ASN A 535 -14.75 -3.97 -2.53
CA ASN A 535 -14.85 -3.72 -1.08
C ASN A 535 -13.64 -4.19 -0.25
N LEU A 536 -12.41 -4.01 -0.77
CA LEU A 536 -11.17 -4.34 -0.04
C LEU A 536 -10.59 -3.18 0.78
#